data_AF-A0A165J134-F1
#
_entry.id   AF-A0A165J134-F1
#
_cell.length_a   1.000
_cell.length_b   1.000
_cell.length_c   1.000
_cell.angle_alpha   90.00
_cell.angle_beta   90.00
_cell.angle_gamma   90.00
#
_symmetry.space_group_name_H-M   'P 1'
#
loop_
_entity.id
_entity.type
_entity.pdbx_description
1 polymer ?
#
loop_
_entity_poly.entity_id
_entity_poly.type
_entity_poly.pdbx_seq_one_letter_code
_entity_poly.pdbx_strand_id
1 'polypeptide(L)'
;MPTFEGPVMADWPMPPGSSPEKYGQFIIASFDAVAAVACLEDEIASQAAAALPRSRFLGVVVGAGCLPMLNANGRHRLSVEVYLIGQGLPLEKDPAFSVPIAPAHTHPSNRVSPVLSTPLPWPNCYVHSLCNFLCLVSRIHYDPMRSPPFVLKKQRHEVMLQTMGDRNENIRRNLLMHDPPIPVPLTEGADADVSYYTDESEGSEDSPNEVDLKVAAVYAKTAKVQAFIEVWTDLSTCEDPATFANPKDFLPFIKQLDSISRDYETRMLARILSKPETASWVTAIAGTHVRDDTSSSAGEVPAAEGTDSGEQNGGSAARLEAHISVSPEPSQASISSRAQSVLDGRGVDERADDVHQKLDADAIITSPVRPGNQVSAVTSRSLLLRKRIKSVFDRVPSTPRRTVGLIRKSWTKTKAWATSRLRPTEPVLSSEG
;
A
#
# COMPACT_ATOMS: atom_id res chain seq x y z
N MET A 1 18.95 -16.04 -13.18
CA MET A 1 18.97 -15.39 -11.86
C MET A 1 18.12 -16.24 -10.92
N PRO A 2 18.65 -16.71 -9.78
CA PRO A 2 17.84 -17.40 -8.77
C PRO A 2 16.58 -16.61 -8.41
N THR A 3 15.44 -17.29 -8.36
CA THR A 3 14.15 -16.72 -7.98
C THR A 3 13.64 -17.43 -6.74
N PHE A 4 13.32 -16.65 -5.70
CA PHE A 4 12.69 -17.16 -4.47
C PHE A 4 11.20 -16.85 -4.49
N GLU A 5 10.36 -17.89 -4.43
CA GLU A 5 8.90 -17.77 -4.39
C GLU A 5 8.41 -17.79 -2.93
N GLY A 6 7.52 -16.86 -2.56
CA GLY A 6 6.99 -16.75 -1.20
C GLY A 6 8.08 -16.56 -0.12
N PRO A 7 9.03 -15.64 -0.32
CA PRO A 7 10.22 -15.48 0.52
C PRO A 7 9.85 -15.16 1.97
N VAL A 8 10.75 -15.55 2.88
CA VAL A 8 10.75 -15.18 4.29
C VAL A 8 11.93 -14.25 4.60
N MET A 9 12.02 -13.76 5.84
CA MET A 9 13.13 -12.90 6.27
C MET A 9 14.54 -13.51 6.07
N ALA A 10 14.66 -14.84 6.08
CA ALA A 10 15.94 -15.52 5.89
C ALA A 10 16.38 -15.56 4.42
N ASP A 11 15.46 -15.38 3.48
CA ASP A 11 15.71 -15.40 2.04
C ASP A 11 16.09 -14.01 1.51
N TRP A 12 16.05 -12.97 2.37
CA TRP A 12 16.42 -11.63 1.99
C TRP A 12 17.92 -11.53 1.70
N PRO A 13 18.33 -11.04 0.51
CA PRO A 13 19.72 -11.01 0.13
C PRO A 13 20.53 -10.04 0.98
N MET A 14 21.52 -10.60 1.68
CA MET A 14 22.50 -9.87 2.47
C MET A 14 23.76 -9.66 1.64
N PRO A 15 24.24 -8.41 1.46
CA PRO A 15 25.53 -8.17 0.84
C PRO A 15 26.65 -8.92 1.59
N PRO A 16 27.57 -9.61 0.89
CA PRO A 16 28.68 -10.28 1.53
C PRO A 16 29.54 -9.26 2.31
N GLY A 17 29.88 -9.59 3.56
CA GLY A 17 30.68 -8.72 4.42
C GLY A 17 29.94 -7.51 5.00
N SER A 18 28.66 -7.30 4.69
CA SER A 18 27.87 -6.34 5.45
C SER A 18 27.74 -6.84 6.90
N SER A 19 27.94 -5.93 7.87
CA SER A 19 27.45 -6.14 9.24
C SER A 19 25.93 -6.43 9.19
N PRO A 20 25.22 -6.80 10.27
CA PRO A 20 23.84 -7.32 10.21
C PRO A 20 22.76 -6.29 9.73
N GLU A 21 23.11 -5.30 8.92
CA GLU A 21 22.26 -4.40 8.18
C GLU A 21 21.43 -5.14 7.13
N LYS A 22 20.25 -5.59 7.56
CA LYS A 22 19.30 -6.30 6.70
C LYS A 22 18.62 -5.43 5.65
N TYR A 23 18.79 -4.11 5.70
CA TYR A 23 18.01 -3.16 4.89
C TYR A 23 18.92 -2.04 4.37
N GLY A 24 18.39 -1.23 3.46
CA GLY A 24 19.12 -0.13 2.79
C GLY A 24 19.43 -0.45 1.34
N GLN A 25 19.14 -1.67 0.87
CA GLN A 25 19.30 -2.08 -0.52
C GLN A 25 18.34 -1.28 -1.42
N PHE A 26 18.87 -0.87 -2.57
CA PHE A 26 18.08 -0.33 -3.67
C PHE A 26 17.56 -1.49 -4.50
N ILE A 27 16.29 -1.41 -4.89
CA ILE A 27 15.58 -2.45 -5.59
C ILE A 27 14.76 -1.87 -6.74
N ILE A 28 14.50 -2.71 -7.74
CA ILE A 28 13.37 -2.52 -8.64
C ILE A 28 12.20 -3.32 -8.08
N ALA A 29 11.04 -2.69 -7.96
CA ALA A 29 9.81 -3.33 -7.50
C ALA A 29 8.73 -3.26 -8.58
N SER A 30 8.02 -4.36 -8.81
CA SER A 30 6.81 -4.38 -9.65
C SER A 30 5.65 -4.82 -8.78
N PHE A 31 4.50 -4.16 -8.93
CA PHE A 31 3.27 -4.58 -8.25
C PHE A 31 2.80 -5.95 -8.76
N ASP A 32 2.49 -6.87 -7.84
CA ASP A 32 1.99 -8.21 -8.14
C ASP A 32 0.54 -8.32 -7.69
N ALA A 33 -0.36 -7.74 -8.49
CA ALA A 33 -1.78 -7.66 -8.19
C ALA A 33 -2.44 -9.05 -8.06
N VAL A 34 -1.98 -10.03 -8.84
CA VAL A 34 -2.53 -11.40 -8.81
C VAL A 34 -2.20 -12.07 -7.48
N ALA A 35 -0.95 -11.93 -7.00
CA ALA A 35 -0.58 -12.43 -5.68
C ALA A 35 -1.38 -11.74 -4.55
N ALA A 36 -1.71 -10.45 -4.72
CA ALA A 36 -2.49 -9.68 -3.75
C ALA A 36 -3.93 -10.18 -3.58
N VAL A 37 -4.56 -10.69 -4.64
CA VAL A 37 -5.95 -11.19 -4.61
C VAL A 37 -6.05 -12.72 -4.49
N ALA A 38 -4.92 -13.44 -4.46
CA ALA A 38 -4.90 -14.90 -4.42
C ALA A 38 -5.69 -15.49 -3.24
N CYS A 39 -5.76 -14.78 -2.10
CA CYS A 39 -6.51 -15.22 -0.91
C CYS A 39 -8.04 -15.17 -1.09
N LEU A 40 -8.54 -14.51 -2.13
CA LEU A 40 -9.97 -14.47 -2.44
C LEU A 40 -10.45 -15.78 -3.06
N GLU A 41 -9.56 -16.47 -3.81
CA GLU A 41 -9.87 -17.69 -4.56
C GLU A 41 -11.04 -17.46 -5.54
N ASP A 42 -10.99 -16.34 -6.27
CA ASP A 42 -12.02 -15.89 -7.21
C ASP A 42 -11.37 -15.57 -8.57
N GLU A 43 -11.83 -16.25 -9.62
CA GLU A 43 -11.27 -16.11 -10.98
C GLU A 43 -11.50 -14.70 -11.55
N ILE A 44 -12.65 -14.09 -11.26
CA ILE A 44 -12.99 -12.73 -11.73
C ILE A 44 -12.02 -11.71 -11.13
N ALA A 45 -11.78 -11.76 -9.82
CA ALA A 45 -10.82 -10.92 -9.13
C ALA A 45 -9.40 -11.15 -9.65
N SER A 46 -9.02 -12.42 -9.88
CA SER A 46 -7.70 -12.77 -10.41
C SER A 46 -7.49 -12.25 -11.83
N GLN A 47 -8.51 -12.34 -12.69
CA GLN A 47 -8.49 -11.80 -14.05
C GLN A 47 -8.41 -10.27 -14.05
N ALA A 48 -9.22 -9.60 -13.22
CA ALA A 48 -9.18 -8.16 -13.07
C ALA A 48 -7.82 -7.67 -12.56
N ALA A 49 -7.23 -8.40 -11.61
CA ALA A 49 -5.89 -8.11 -11.09
C ALA A 49 -4.81 -8.33 -12.16
N ALA A 50 -4.91 -9.39 -12.96
CA ALA A 50 -3.99 -9.67 -14.06
C ALA A 50 -4.03 -8.60 -15.17
N ALA A 51 -5.16 -7.91 -15.33
CA ALA A 51 -5.31 -6.81 -16.27
C ALA A 51 -4.66 -5.49 -15.80
N LEU A 52 -4.25 -5.39 -14.53
CA LEU A 52 -3.60 -4.17 -14.03
C LEU A 52 -2.18 -4.02 -14.63
N PRO A 53 -1.75 -2.79 -14.96
CA PRO A 53 -0.41 -2.55 -15.48
C PRO A 53 0.69 -3.02 -14.51
N ARG A 54 1.69 -3.76 -15.02
CA ARG A 54 2.87 -4.20 -14.26
C ARG A 54 4.01 -3.19 -14.36
N SER A 55 3.76 -2.02 -13.80
CA SER A 55 4.74 -0.93 -13.77
C SER A 55 5.89 -1.25 -12.82
N ARG A 56 7.11 -0.89 -13.22
CA ARG A 56 8.32 -1.02 -12.39
C ARG A 56 8.62 0.30 -11.71
N PHE A 57 9.02 0.23 -10.45
CA PHE A 57 9.37 1.35 -9.62
C PHE A 57 10.77 1.15 -9.05
N LEU A 58 11.54 2.23 -8.99
CA LEU A 58 12.79 2.24 -8.23
C LEU A 58 12.47 2.55 -6.75
N GLY A 59 13.12 1.85 -5.83
CA GLY A 59 12.91 2.09 -4.40
C GLY A 59 14.08 1.68 -3.54
N VAL A 60 14.05 2.13 -2.28
CA VAL A 60 14.98 1.71 -1.23
C VAL A 60 14.21 1.03 -0.11
N VAL A 61 14.69 -0.13 0.33
CA VAL A 61 14.11 -0.86 1.46
C VAL A 61 14.64 -0.28 2.75
N VAL A 62 13.77 0.34 3.56
CA VAL A 62 14.20 1.02 4.80
C VAL A 62 14.10 0.15 6.05
N GLY A 63 13.24 -0.87 6.01
CA GLY A 63 12.98 -1.74 7.16
C GLY A 63 12.09 -2.94 6.82
N ALA A 64 11.90 -3.81 7.82
CA ALA A 64 10.85 -4.82 7.76
C ALA A 64 9.49 -4.14 7.95
N GLY A 65 8.52 -4.62 7.19
CA GLY A 65 7.12 -4.35 7.47
C GLY A 65 6.61 -5.24 8.60
N CYS A 66 5.38 -4.95 9.05
CA CYS A 66 4.71 -5.65 10.14
C CYS A 66 3.44 -6.38 9.68
N LEU A 67 3.35 -6.75 8.39
CA LEU A 67 2.18 -7.41 7.84
C LEU A 67 2.17 -8.90 8.24
N PRO A 68 1.19 -9.34 9.06
CA PRO A 68 1.16 -10.70 9.59
C PRO A 68 0.54 -11.66 8.57
N MET A 69 1.34 -12.17 7.65
CA MET A 69 0.88 -13.16 6.67
C MET A 69 1.81 -14.37 6.64
N LEU A 70 1.23 -15.56 6.66
CA LEU A 70 1.97 -16.83 6.61
C LEU A 70 2.02 -17.35 5.17
N ASN A 71 3.10 -18.03 4.80
CA ASN A 71 3.16 -18.84 3.59
C ASN A 71 2.57 -20.25 3.84
N ALA A 72 2.53 -21.08 2.80
CA ALA A 72 2.03 -22.46 2.88
C ALA A 72 2.76 -23.32 3.92
N ASN A 73 4.01 -22.98 4.26
CA ASN A 73 4.82 -23.67 5.25
C ASN A 73 4.62 -23.12 6.69
N GLY A 74 3.62 -22.25 6.90
CA GLY A 74 3.32 -21.65 8.20
C GLY A 74 4.37 -20.62 8.67
N ARG A 75 5.25 -20.15 7.79
CA ARG A 75 6.27 -19.14 8.10
C ARG A 75 5.80 -17.75 7.70
N HIS A 76 6.17 -16.72 8.46
CA HIS A 76 5.89 -15.34 8.08
C HIS A 76 6.54 -14.98 6.75
N ARG A 77 5.71 -14.57 5.79
CA ARG A 77 6.17 -14.01 4.54
C ARG A 77 6.95 -12.73 4.79
N LEU A 78 7.94 -12.49 3.94
CA LEU A 78 8.74 -11.28 3.96
C LEU A 78 7.84 -10.07 3.72
N SER A 79 7.81 -9.19 4.71
CA SER A 79 7.18 -7.87 4.61
C SER A 79 8.26 -6.80 4.72
N VAL A 80 8.18 -5.78 3.86
CA VAL A 80 9.16 -4.70 3.78
C VAL A 80 8.47 -3.34 3.70
N GLU A 81 9.17 -2.32 4.17
CA GLU A 81 8.83 -0.92 3.93
C GLU A 81 9.73 -0.36 2.82
N VAL A 82 9.12 0.14 1.76
CA VAL A 82 9.82 0.64 0.57
C VAL A 82 9.54 2.12 0.40
N TYR A 83 10.60 2.91 0.21
CA TYR A 83 10.49 4.33 -0.14
C TYR A 83 10.79 4.44 -1.64
N LEU A 84 9.85 5.03 -2.38
CA LEU A 84 9.96 5.14 -3.83
C LEU A 84 10.90 6.27 -4.23
N ILE A 85 11.62 6.02 -5.31
CA ILE A 85 12.63 6.91 -5.86
C ILE A 85 12.17 7.36 -7.24
N GLY A 86 12.19 8.67 -7.46
CA GLY A 86 11.95 9.27 -8.76
C GLY A 86 13.24 9.83 -9.35
N GLN A 87 13.30 9.90 -10.68
CA GLN A 87 14.30 10.69 -11.38
C GLN A 87 13.84 12.15 -11.38
N GLY A 88 14.63 13.02 -10.75
CA GLY A 88 14.30 14.41 -10.50
C GLY A 88 13.41 14.66 -9.29
N LEU A 89 13.20 15.95 -9.02
CA LEU A 89 12.37 16.43 -7.93
C LEU A 89 10.88 16.12 -8.20
N PRO A 90 10.05 15.94 -7.15
CA PRO A 90 8.60 15.78 -7.32
C PRO A 90 7.97 16.99 -8.05
N LEU A 91 7.30 16.77 -9.19
CA LEU A 91 6.72 17.87 -9.99
C LEU A 91 5.48 18.52 -9.36
N GLU A 92 4.46 17.74 -9.03
CA GLU A 92 3.18 18.27 -8.52
C GLU A 92 3.15 18.51 -6.99
N LYS A 93 4.21 18.14 -6.28
CA LYS A 93 4.30 18.32 -4.82
C LYS A 93 5.44 19.28 -4.53
N ASP A 94 5.49 19.83 -3.32
CA ASP A 94 6.63 20.65 -2.89
C ASP A 94 7.94 19.87 -3.12
N PRO A 95 8.85 20.37 -3.98
CA PRO A 95 10.15 19.74 -4.22
C PRO A 95 10.98 19.51 -2.95
N ALA A 96 10.72 20.28 -1.88
CA ALA A 96 11.32 20.10 -0.57
C ALA A 96 10.97 18.75 0.09
N PHE A 97 9.88 18.09 -0.31
CA PHE A 97 9.48 16.77 0.21
C PHE A 97 10.18 15.63 -0.52
N SER A 98 11.51 15.72 -0.63
CA SER A 98 12.35 14.69 -1.20
C SER A 98 13.72 14.63 -0.52
N VAL A 99 14.45 13.54 -0.71
CA VAL A 99 15.83 13.40 -0.23
C VAL A 99 16.72 13.08 -1.43
N PRO A 100 17.73 13.91 -1.74
CA PRO A 100 18.63 13.65 -2.86
C PRO A 100 19.46 12.39 -2.61
N ILE A 101 19.78 11.63 -3.65
CA ILE A 101 20.69 10.47 -3.58
C ILE A 101 21.95 10.79 -4.39
N ALA A 102 23.14 10.56 -3.82
CA ALA A 102 24.39 10.84 -4.53
C ALA A 102 24.44 10.12 -5.89
N PRO A 103 24.80 10.80 -6.99
CA PRO A 103 25.50 12.09 -7.05
C PRO A 103 24.60 13.33 -7.15
N ALA A 104 23.28 13.25 -6.91
CA ALA A 104 22.46 14.44 -6.86
C ALA A 104 22.88 15.33 -5.67
N HIS A 105 23.19 16.60 -5.93
CA HIS A 105 23.59 17.58 -4.91
C HIS A 105 22.65 18.79 -4.82
N THR A 106 21.84 19.01 -5.84
CA THR A 106 20.88 20.11 -5.91
C THR A 106 19.59 19.72 -5.20
N HIS A 107 19.28 20.34 -4.06
CA HIS A 107 18.00 20.17 -3.37
C HIS A 107 17.55 21.52 -2.78
N PRO A 108 16.28 21.94 -2.92
CA PRO A 108 15.81 23.25 -2.46
C PRO A 108 16.08 23.55 -0.98
N SER A 109 16.06 22.52 -0.14
CA SER A 109 16.33 22.62 1.30
C SER A 109 17.78 22.26 1.68
N ASN A 110 18.70 22.19 0.72
CA ASN A 110 20.12 21.85 0.95
C ASN A 110 20.33 20.57 1.79
N ARG A 111 19.54 19.53 1.52
CA ARG A 111 19.63 18.25 2.25
C ARG A 111 20.88 17.49 1.85
N VAL A 112 21.49 16.83 2.84
CA VAL A 112 22.67 15.99 2.61
C VAL A 112 22.26 14.69 1.91
N SER A 113 22.88 14.42 0.77
CA SER A 113 22.66 13.18 0.02
C SER A 113 23.35 11.99 0.72
N PRO A 114 22.66 10.85 0.93
CA PRO A 114 23.30 9.65 1.42
C PRO A 114 24.26 9.12 0.35
N VAL A 115 25.45 8.73 0.80
CA VAL A 115 26.50 8.12 -0.02
C VAL A 115 26.27 6.62 -0.06
N LEU A 116 26.17 6.06 -1.25
CA LEU A 116 25.90 4.64 -1.46
C LEU A 116 27.20 3.83 -1.46
N SER A 117 27.09 2.53 -1.18
CA SER A 117 28.19 1.57 -1.38
C SER A 117 28.74 1.59 -2.81
N THR A 118 27.86 1.81 -3.77
CA THR A 118 28.13 1.86 -5.20
C THR A 118 27.12 2.86 -5.77
N PRO A 119 27.52 3.81 -6.62
CA PRO A 119 26.58 4.81 -7.16
C PRO A 119 25.45 4.11 -7.92
N LEU A 120 24.26 4.72 -7.92
CA LEU A 120 23.20 4.26 -8.81
C LEU A 120 23.65 4.44 -10.26
N PRO A 121 23.23 3.55 -11.18
CA PRO A 121 23.52 3.71 -12.60
C PRO A 121 22.85 4.95 -13.21
N TRP A 122 21.88 5.55 -12.52
CA TRP A 122 21.11 6.69 -12.99
C TRP A 122 21.40 7.95 -12.15
N PRO A 123 21.69 9.09 -12.81
CA PRO A 123 21.90 10.36 -12.11
C PRO A 123 20.57 10.95 -11.64
N ASN A 124 20.65 11.98 -10.79
CA ASN A 124 19.51 12.82 -10.42
C ASN A 124 18.36 12.05 -9.73
N CYS A 125 18.69 11.06 -8.89
CA CYS A 125 17.69 10.27 -8.16
C CYS A 125 17.32 10.92 -6.81
N TYR A 126 16.04 10.90 -6.47
CA TYR A 126 15.53 11.41 -5.19
C TYR A 126 14.56 10.43 -4.56
N VAL A 127 14.70 10.20 -3.25
CA VAL A 127 13.65 9.52 -2.46
C VAL A 127 12.47 10.49 -2.34
N HIS A 128 11.29 10.12 -2.82
CA HIS A 128 10.09 10.95 -2.71
C HIS A 128 9.45 10.67 -1.35
N SER A 129 9.70 11.53 -0.36
CA SER A 129 9.34 11.32 1.06
C SER A 129 7.87 10.98 1.29
N LEU A 130 6.97 11.47 0.43
CA LEU A 130 5.53 11.22 0.56
C LEU A 130 5.04 9.99 -0.21
N CYS A 131 5.96 9.18 -0.74
CA CYS A 131 5.69 7.98 -1.55
C CYS A 131 6.40 6.77 -0.94
N ASN A 132 5.94 6.32 0.23
CA ASN A 132 6.34 5.06 0.83
C ASN A 132 5.14 4.11 1.00
N PHE A 133 5.42 2.81 1.03
CA PHE A 133 4.39 1.81 1.28
C PHE A 133 4.94 0.58 2.00
N LEU A 134 4.05 -0.10 2.72
CA LEU A 134 4.28 -1.41 3.32
C LEU A 134 3.72 -2.47 2.38
N CYS A 135 4.49 -3.52 2.13
CA CYS A 135 4.08 -4.59 1.22
C CYS A 135 4.62 -5.95 1.67
N LEU A 136 4.12 -6.97 1.00
CA LEU A 136 4.60 -8.35 1.07
C LEU A 136 5.37 -8.64 -0.22
N VAL A 137 6.43 -9.43 -0.11
CA VAL A 137 7.24 -9.80 -1.27
C VAL A 137 6.71 -11.13 -1.82
N SER A 138 6.26 -11.14 -3.09
CA SER A 138 5.85 -12.38 -3.76
C SER A 138 7.06 -13.16 -4.25
N ARG A 139 8.01 -12.45 -4.87
CA ARG A 139 9.20 -12.99 -5.52
C ARG A 139 10.43 -12.12 -5.29
N ILE A 140 11.58 -12.75 -5.12
CA ILE A 140 12.89 -12.07 -5.16
C ILE A 140 13.71 -12.66 -6.29
N HIS A 141 14.16 -11.80 -7.19
CA HIS A 141 15.17 -12.11 -8.19
C HIS A 141 16.50 -11.52 -7.72
N TYR A 142 17.43 -12.40 -7.36
CA TYR A 142 18.71 -12.03 -6.76
C TYR A 142 19.87 -12.69 -7.52
N ASP A 143 20.91 -11.92 -7.80
CA ASP A 143 22.19 -12.43 -8.31
C ASP A 143 23.22 -12.46 -7.17
N PRO A 144 23.61 -13.66 -6.67
CA PRO A 144 24.63 -13.79 -5.62
C PRO A 144 25.98 -13.17 -5.96
N MET A 145 26.29 -12.98 -7.24
CA MET A 145 27.57 -12.43 -7.70
C MET A 145 27.57 -10.90 -7.71
N ARG A 146 26.41 -10.25 -7.56
CA ARG A 146 26.26 -8.80 -7.63
C ARG A 146 25.63 -8.28 -6.35
N SER A 147 26.42 -7.52 -5.58
CA SER A 147 25.86 -6.78 -4.45
C SER A 147 25.01 -5.62 -4.97
N PRO A 148 23.73 -5.51 -4.57
CA PRO A 148 22.95 -4.31 -4.87
C PRO A 148 23.60 -3.08 -4.22
N PRO A 149 23.45 -1.88 -4.78
CA PRO A 149 23.74 -0.65 -4.07
C PRO A 149 22.96 -0.60 -2.76
N PHE A 150 23.59 -0.09 -1.70
CA PHE A 150 22.91 0.09 -0.42
C PHE A 150 23.38 1.35 0.31
N VAL A 151 22.53 1.84 1.21
CA VAL A 151 22.87 2.87 2.22
C VAL A 151 23.19 2.23 3.57
N LEU A 152 24.16 2.79 4.29
CA LEU A 152 24.49 2.35 5.65
C LEU A 152 23.34 2.64 6.61
N LYS A 153 23.25 1.88 7.72
CA LYS A 153 22.20 2.03 8.74
C LYS A 153 22.02 3.47 9.24
N LYS A 154 23.13 4.21 9.43
CA LYS A 154 23.06 5.62 9.88
C LYS A 154 22.38 6.51 8.84
N GLN A 155 22.76 6.37 7.56
CA GLN A 155 22.17 7.15 6.46
C GLN A 155 20.71 6.73 6.21
N ARG A 156 20.42 5.42 6.28
CA ARG A 156 19.05 4.90 6.19
C ARG A 156 18.15 5.49 7.28
N HIS A 157 18.66 5.56 8.52
CA HIS A 157 17.93 6.18 9.63
C HIS A 157 17.68 7.67 9.38
N GLU A 158 18.66 8.39 8.84
CA GLU A 158 18.52 9.81 8.49
C GLU A 158 17.45 10.02 7.41
N VAL A 159 17.45 9.23 6.33
CA VAL A 159 16.42 9.27 5.28
C VAL A 159 15.01 9.06 5.88
N MET A 160 14.89 8.12 6.82
CA MET A 160 13.63 7.85 7.52
C MET A 160 13.19 9.04 8.40
N LEU A 161 14.10 9.66 9.16
CA LEU A 161 13.79 10.83 9.98
C LEU A 161 13.35 12.03 9.13
N GLN A 162 14.05 12.31 8.03
CA GLN A 162 13.69 13.38 7.09
C GLN A 162 12.31 13.13 6.49
N THR A 163 12.03 11.90 6.08
CA THR A 163 10.73 11.52 5.51
C THR A 163 9.59 11.64 6.51
N MET A 164 9.83 11.28 7.79
CA MET A 164 8.86 11.50 8.85
C MET A 164 8.57 12.99 9.08
N GLY A 165 9.62 13.83 9.06
CA GLY A 165 9.49 15.29 9.12
C GLY A 165 8.63 15.85 7.98
N ASP A 166 8.90 15.42 6.75
CA ASP A 166 8.14 15.82 5.56
C ASP A 166 6.67 15.42 5.64
N ARG A 167 6.40 14.19 6.10
CA ARG A 167 5.02 13.72 6.28
C ARG A 167 4.28 14.57 7.31
N ASN A 168 4.91 14.90 8.44
CA ASN A 168 4.30 15.75 9.47
C ASN A 168 4.03 17.16 8.94
N GLU A 169 4.99 17.75 8.24
CA GLU A 169 4.84 19.07 7.63
C GLU A 169 3.74 19.09 6.56
N ASN A 170 3.69 18.07 5.70
CA ASN A 170 2.62 17.92 4.72
C ASN A 170 1.24 17.78 5.39
N ILE A 171 1.12 17.03 6.49
CA ILE A 171 -0.14 16.95 7.26
C ILE A 171 -0.51 18.32 7.81
N ARG A 172 0.44 19.03 8.42
CA ARG A 172 0.22 20.37 8.99
C ARG A 172 -0.28 21.35 7.92
N ARG A 173 0.35 21.37 6.75
CA ARG A 173 -0.07 22.23 5.62
C ARG A 173 -1.46 21.87 5.09
N ASN A 174 -1.75 20.57 4.95
CA ASN A 174 -3.05 20.13 4.47
C ASN A 174 -4.19 20.47 5.44
N LEU A 175 -3.94 20.40 6.76
CA LEU A 175 -4.93 20.83 7.77
C LEU A 175 -5.22 22.33 7.65
N LEU A 176 -4.18 23.16 7.49
CA LEU A 176 -4.35 24.61 7.31
C LEU A 176 -5.09 25.00 6.02
N MET A 177 -5.02 24.16 4.98
CA MET A 177 -5.69 24.42 3.69
C MET A 177 -7.15 23.98 3.66
N HIS A 178 -7.52 22.97 4.45
CA HIS A 178 -8.85 22.33 4.38
C HIS A 178 -9.79 22.68 5.53
N ASP A 179 -9.31 23.34 6.58
CA ASP A 179 -10.17 23.93 7.61
C ASP A 179 -10.38 25.42 7.29
N PRO A 180 -11.44 25.81 6.54
CA PRO A 180 -11.96 27.16 6.73
C PRO A 180 -12.29 27.28 8.22
N PRO A 181 -11.97 28.40 8.89
CA PRO A 181 -12.30 28.56 10.31
C PRO A 181 -13.80 28.34 10.45
N ILE A 182 -14.18 27.15 10.95
CA ILE A 182 -15.55 26.88 11.34
C ILE A 182 -15.79 27.92 12.43
N PRO A 183 -16.70 28.88 12.24
CA PRO A 183 -17.04 29.81 13.30
C PRO A 183 -17.58 28.92 14.40
N VAL A 184 -16.76 28.66 15.43
CA VAL A 184 -17.20 27.95 16.60
C VAL A 184 -18.31 28.85 17.16
N PRO A 185 -19.58 28.45 17.10
CA PRO A 185 -20.61 29.23 17.76
C PRO A 185 -20.18 29.29 19.22
N LEU A 186 -20.10 30.49 19.78
CA LEU A 186 -19.98 30.66 21.23
C LEU A 186 -21.26 30.10 21.83
N THR A 187 -21.30 28.79 22.05
CA THR A 187 -22.34 28.15 22.83
C THR A 187 -21.91 28.27 24.29
N GLU A 188 -22.18 29.45 24.86
CA GLU A 188 -22.22 29.61 26.31
C GLU A 188 -23.31 28.70 26.87
N GLY A 189 -22.90 27.75 27.71
CA GLY A 189 -23.77 27.13 28.72
C GLY A 189 -24.65 25.97 28.25
N ALA A 190 -24.22 24.75 28.58
CA ALA A 190 -25.09 23.71 29.10
C ALA A 190 -24.23 22.55 29.61
N ASP A 191 -24.03 22.51 30.94
CA ASP A 191 -23.51 21.35 31.67
C ASP A 191 -24.53 20.20 31.58
N ALA A 192 -24.52 19.47 30.47
CA ALA A 192 -25.33 18.26 30.32
C ALA A 192 -24.51 17.06 30.81
N ASP A 193 -24.80 16.66 32.04
CA ASP A 193 -24.33 15.45 32.71
C ASP A 193 -24.79 14.21 31.91
N VAL A 194 -23.92 13.69 31.03
CA VAL A 194 -24.19 12.50 30.22
C VAL A 194 -23.92 11.26 31.08
N SER A 195 -24.96 10.81 31.79
CA SER A 195 -24.96 9.56 32.53
C SER A 195 -24.77 8.38 31.57
N TYR A 196 -23.64 7.71 31.69
CA TYR A 196 -23.34 6.43 31.04
C TYR A 196 -24.28 5.35 31.59
N TYR A 197 -25.43 5.13 30.96
CA TYR A 197 -26.21 3.91 31.16
C TYR A 197 -25.55 2.77 30.38
N THR A 198 -24.81 1.93 31.10
CA THR A 198 -24.32 0.64 30.62
C THR A 198 -25.50 -0.32 30.62
N ASP A 199 -26.18 -0.42 29.47
CA ASP A 199 -27.22 -1.42 29.23
C ASP A 199 -26.53 -2.79 29.08
N GLU A 200 -26.50 -3.55 30.17
CA GLU A 200 -26.00 -4.93 30.20
C GLU A 200 -27.06 -5.83 29.57
N SER A 201 -27.11 -5.82 28.24
CA SER A 201 -27.94 -6.72 27.46
C SER A 201 -27.40 -8.15 27.61
N GLU A 202 -28.11 -8.96 28.39
CA GLU A 202 -27.87 -10.40 28.55
C GLU A 202 -27.94 -11.08 27.18
N GLY A 203 -26.76 -11.40 26.65
CA GLY A 203 -26.59 -12.03 25.35
C GLY A 203 -27.22 -13.42 25.35
N SER A 204 -28.38 -13.53 24.70
CA SER A 204 -28.93 -14.80 24.24
C SER A 204 -27.84 -15.58 23.50
N GLU A 205 -27.55 -16.79 23.97
CA GLU A 205 -26.60 -17.74 23.36
C GLU A 205 -27.18 -18.35 22.07
N ASP A 206 -27.76 -17.53 21.20
CA ASP A 206 -28.18 -17.99 19.88
C ASP A 206 -26.91 -18.37 19.10
N SER A 207 -26.81 -19.67 18.83
CA SER A 207 -25.74 -20.22 18.01
C SER A 207 -25.63 -19.43 16.71
N PRO A 208 -24.43 -18.99 16.29
CA PRO A 208 -24.26 -18.08 15.17
C PRO A 208 -24.91 -18.65 13.91
N ASN A 209 -25.81 -17.86 13.32
CA ASN A 209 -26.51 -18.23 12.10
C ASN A 209 -25.49 -18.57 10.99
N GLU A 210 -25.79 -19.58 10.16
CA GLU A 210 -24.95 -19.98 9.02
C GLU A 210 -24.64 -18.79 8.09
N VAL A 211 -25.60 -17.88 7.94
CA VAL A 211 -25.44 -16.65 7.15
C VAL A 211 -24.35 -15.76 7.74
N ASP A 212 -24.33 -15.56 9.06
CA ASP A 212 -23.34 -14.74 9.74
C ASP A 212 -21.93 -15.32 9.61
N LEU A 213 -21.81 -16.66 9.69
CA LEU A 213 -20.53 -17.35 9.47
C LEU A 213 -20.01 -17.13 8.04
N LYS A 214 -20.90 -17.17 7.03
CA LYS A 214 -20.52 -16.93 5.63
C LYS A 214 -20.13 -15.48 5.38
N VAL A 215 -20.87 -14.52 5.93
CA VAL A 215 -20.55 -13.09 5.87
C VAL A 215 -19.20 -12.81 6.53
N ALA A 216 -18.97 -13.37 7.73
CA ALA A 216 -17.69 -13.26 8.43
C ALA A 216 -16.53 -13.84 7.60
N ALA A 217 -16.74 -14.96 6.91
CA ALA A 217 -15.73 -15.56 6.03
C ALA A 217 -15.37 -14.65 4.83
N VAL A 218 -16.34 -13.95 4.23
CA VAL A 218 -16.08 -12.96 3.17
C VAL A 218 -15.19 -11.84 3.69
N TYR A 219 -15.53 -11.25 4.84
CA TYR A 219 -14.73 -10.18 5.44
C TYR A 219 -13.33 -10.67 5.86
N ALA A 220 -13.22 -11.90 6.36
CA ALA A 220 -11.93 -12.49 6.71
C ALA A 220 -11.04 -12.69 5.47
N LYS A 221 -11.62 -12.99 4.30
CA LYS A 221 -10.88 -13.08 3.03
C LYS A 221 -10.47 -11.69 2.52
N THR A 222 -11.36 -10.70 2.53
CA THR A 222 -11.04 -9.35 2.04
C THR A 222 -10.00 -8.64 2.91
N ALA A 223 -10.00 -8.87 4.22
CA ALA A 223 -8.97 -8.35 5.13
C ALA A 223 -7.55 -8.89 4.86
N LYS A 224 -7.43 -10.04 4.17
CA LYS A 224 -6.14 -10.64 3.78
C LYS A 224 -5.58 -10.06 2.47
N VAL A 225 -6.36 -9.29 1.72
CA VAL A 225 -5.87 -8.60 0.53
C VAL A 225 -4.88 -7.54 0.96
N GLN A 226 -3.64 -7.67 0.50
CA GLN A 226 -2.51 -6.82 0.86
C GLN A 226 -1.69 -6.51 -0.39
N ALA A 227 -0.94 -5.41 -0.39
CA ALA A 227 -0.06 -5.09 -1.51
C ALA A 227 1.09 -6.11 -1.60
N PHE A 228 1.26 -6.72 -2.77
CA PHE A 228 2.41 -7.56 -3.09
C PHE A 228 3.32 -6.91 -4.11
N ILE A 229 4.61 -7.16 -3.97
CA ILE A 229 5.61 -6.76 -4.96
C ILE A 229 6.53 -7.93 -5.33
N GLU A 230 6.92 -7.93 -6.59
CA GLU A 230 8.04 -8.68 -7.14
C GLU A 230 9.28 -7.79 -7.11
N VAL A 231 10.41 -8.32 -6.65
CA VAL A 231 11.63 -7.56 -6.34
C VAL A 231 12.80 -8.04 -7.20
N TRP A 232 13.53 -7.11 -7.83
CA TRP A 232 14.83 -7.36 -8.44
C TRP A 232 15.90 -6.55 -7.71
N THR A 233 16.99 -7.21 -7.30
CA THR A 233 18.12 -6.53 -6.67
C THR A 233 19.18 -6.09 -7.67
N ASP A 234 19.23 -6.73 -8.84
CA ASP A 234 20.13 -6.32 -9.91
C ASP A 234 19.50 -5.17 -10.70
N LEU A 235 20.00 -3.95 -10.42
CA LEU A 235 19.54 -2.73 -11.08
C LEU A 235 19.89 -2.70 -12.58
N SER A 236 20.85 -3.51 -13.03
CA SER A 236 21.21 -3.60 -14.46
C SER A 236 20.16 -4.31 -15.32
N THR A 237 19.14 -4.91 -14.70
CA THR A 237 17.97 -5.44 -15.41
C THR A 237 17.08 -4.35 -16.04
N CYS A 238 17.36 -3.08 -15.74
CA CYS A 238 16.73 -1.92 -16.33
C CYS A 238 17.83 -1.01 -16.90
N GLU A 239 17.85 -0.82 -18.22
CA GLU A 239 18.85 0.05 -18.86
C GLU A 239 18.47 1.53 -18.75
N ASP A 240 17.21 1.86 -19.03
CA ASP A 240 16.71 3.23 -19.10
C ASP A 240 15.86 3.61 -17.88
N PRO A 241 16.26 4.62 -17.08
CA PRO A 241 15.50 5.05 -15.91
C PRO A 241 14.14 5.65 -16.27
N ALA A 242 13.95 6.14 -17.51
CA ALA A 242 12.68 6.67 -17.96
C ALA A 242 11.59 5.59 -18.05
N THR A 243 11.97 4.30 -18.03
CA THR A 243 11.03 3.18 -17.99
C THR A 243 10.40 2.96 -16.60
N PHE A 244 10.97 3.55 -15.54
CA PHE A 244 10.36 3.50 -14.22
C PHE A 244 9.13 4.41 -14.17
N ALA A 245 8.04 3.86 -13.63
CA ALA A 245 6.85 4.66 -13.36
C ALA A 245 7.13 5.72 -12.29
N ASN A 246 6.36 6.82 -12.34
CA ASN A 246 6.51 7.87 -11.36
C ASN A 246 6.13 7.34 -9.96
N PRO A 247 6.87 7.66 -8.89
CA PRO A 247 6.52 7.26 -7.53
C PRO A 247 5.07 7.54 -7.12
N LYS A 248 4.45 8.57 -7.68
CA LYS A 248 3.06 8.95 -7.40
C LYS A 248 2.04 8.00 -8.03
N ASP A 249 2.40 7.34 -9.13
CA ASP A 249 1.53 6.41 -9.84
C ASP A 249 1.32 5.11 -9.06
N PHE A 250 2.12 4.87 -8.02
CA PHE A 250 1.96 3.72 -7.14
C PHE A 250 0.61 3.69 -6.40
N LEU A 251 0.16 4.84 -5.88
CA LEU A 251 -1.09 4.92 -5.10
C LEU A 251 -2.34 4.57 -5.92
N PRO A 252 -2.48 5.00 -7.18
CA PRO A 252 -3.50 4.49 -8.09
C PRO A 252 -3.60 2.95 -8.14
N PHE A 253 -2.49 2.20 -8.18
CA PHE A 253 -2.53 0.74 -8.19
C PHE A 253 -3.15 0.17 -6.91
N ILE A 254 -2.84 0.74 -5.75
CA ILE A 254 -3.46 0.35 -4.47
C ILE A 254 -4.97 0.62 -4.48
N LYS A 255 -5.40 1.75 -5.03
CA LYS A 255 -6.84 2.07 -5.18
C LYS A 255 -7.55 1.10 -6.12
N GLN A 256 -6.90 0.66 -7.19
CA GLN A 256 -7.44 -0.34 -8.11
C GLN A 256 -7.57 -1.71 -7.43
N LEU A 257 -6.55 -2.12 -6.64
CA LEU A 257 -6.63 -3.34 -5.82
C LEU A 257 -7.80 -3.28 -4.82
N ASP A 258 -7.98 -2.15 -4.12
CA ASP A 258 -9.11 -1.93 -3.22
C ASP A 258 -10.45 -2.05 -3.96
N SER A 259 -10.52 -1.56 -5.20
CA SER A 259 -11.73 -1.68 -6.03
C SER A 259 -12.04 -3.12 -6.37
N ILE A 260 -11.04 -3.93 -6.74
CA ILE A 260 -11.20 -5.37 -7.01
C ILE A 260 -11.68 -6.10 -5.76
N SER A 261 -11.10 -5.79 -4.59
CA SER A 261 -11.51 -6.39 -3.32
C SER A 261 -12.97 -6.05 -2.96
N ARG A 262 -13.41 -4.80 -3.17
CA ARG A 262 -14.79 -4.37 -2.92
C ARG A 262 -15.79 -4.99 -3.89
N ASP A 263 -15.41 -5.16 -5.15
CA ASP A 263 -16.24 -5.86 -6.13
C ASP A 263 -16.49 -7.31 -5.69
N TYR A 264 -15.43 -8.04 -5.32
CA TYR A 264 -15.54 -9.38 -4.75
C TYR A 264 -16.45 -9.42 -3.51
N GLU A 265 -16.25 -8.49 -2.57
CA GLU A 265 -17.07 -8.38 -1.35
C GLU A 265 -18.55 -8.24 -1.70
N THR A 266 -18.86 -7.31 -2.61
CA THR A 266 -20.23 -7.02 -3.05
C THR A 266 -20.89 -8.24 -3.70
N ARG A 267 -20.19 -8.91 -4.64
CA ARG A 267 -20.70 -10.11 -5.31
C ARG A 267 -20.96 -11.26 -4.35
N MET A 268 -20.03 -11.50 -3.42
CA MET A 268 -20.17 -12.61 -2.48
C MET A 268 -21.27 -12.36 -1.45
N LEU A 269 -21.40 -11.13 -0.94
CA LEU A 269 -22.50 -10.78 -0.05
C LEU A 269 -23.85 -10.88 -0.77
N ALA A 270 -23.96 -10.39 -2.01
CA ALA A 270 -25.18 -10.54 -2.80
C ALA A 270 -25.57 -12.02 -2.95
N ARG A 271 -24.61 -12.91 -3.26
CA ARG A 271 -24.85 -14.36 -3.38
C ARG A 271 -25.28 -15.02 -2.07
N ILE A 272 -24.73 -14.59 -0.93
CA ILE A 272 -25.10 -15.13 0.40
C ILE A 272 -26.52 -14.69 0.76
N LEU A 273 -26.86 -13.42 0.52
CA LEU A 273 -28.16 -12.84 0.87
C LEU A 273 -29.28 -13.22 -0.10
N SER A 274 -28.95 -13.56 -1.35
CA SER A 274 -29.93 -13.99 -2.36
C SER A 274 -30.33 -15.47 -2.25
N LYS A 275 -29.96 -16.17 -1.17
CA LYS A 275 -30.28 -17.59 -1.03
C LYS A 275 -31.81 -17.81 -1.08
N PRO A 276 -32.26 -18.89 -1.74
CA PRO A 276 -33.67 -19.15 -2.05
C PRO A 276 -34.54 -19.46 -0.83
N GLU A 277 -33.97 -19.64 0.36
CA GLU A 277 -34.76 -19.82 1.58
C GLU A 277 -35.64 -18.60 1.89
N THR A 278 -35.21 -17.39 1.50
CA THR A 278 -36.09 -16.21 1.56
C THR A 278 -37.20 -16.30 0.53
N ALA A 279 -36.94 -16.83 -0.67
CA ALA A 279 -37.97 -17.01 -1.69
C ALA A 279 -38.96 -18.12 -1.32
N SER A 280 -38.49 -19.24 -0.74
CA SER A 280 -39.36 -20.31 -0.24
C SER A 280 -40.14 -19.87 1.00
N TRP A 281 -39.54 -19.07 1.89
CA TRP A 281 -40.24 -18.44 3.03
C TRP A 281 -41.28 -17.43 2.56
N VAL A 282 -40.96 -16.55 1.60
CA VAL A 282 -41.92 -15.62 0.98
C VAL A 282 -43.05 -16.40 0.30
N THR A 283 -42.75 -17.49 -0.40
CA THR A 283 -43.78 -18.35 -1.02
C THR A 283 -44.63 -19.08 0.03
N ALA A 284 -44.02 -19.55 1.12
CA ALA A 284 -44.72 -20.22 2.21
C ALA A 284 -45.67 -19.26 2.95
N ILE A 285 -45.24 -18.01 3.19
CA ILE A 285 -46.08 -16.97 3.80
C ILE A 285 -47.18 -16.49 2.84
N ALA A 286 -46.86 -16.32 1.56
CA ALA A 286 -47.87 -15.99 0.57
C ALA A 286 -48.93 -17.10 0.42
N GLY A 287 -48.54 -18.37 0.62
CA GLY A 287 -49.44 -19.52 0.55
C GLY A 287 -50.32 -19.74 1.79
N THR A 288 -49.95 -19.23 2.96
CA THR A 288 -50.72 -19.43 4.21
C THR A 288 -51.90 -18.47 4.38
N HIS A 289 -52.06 -17.46 3.52
CA HIS A 289 -53.12 -16.45 3.68
C HIS A 289 -54.42 -16.71 2.89
N VAL A 290 -54.57 -17.86 2.22
CA VAL A 290 -55.71 -18.15 1.31
C VAL A 290 -56.65 -19.24 1.83
N ARG A 291 -56.55 -19.64 3.10
CA ARG A 291 -57.37 -20.76 3.61
C ARG A 291 -58.05 -20.46 4.94
N ASP A 292 -58.92 -19.46 4.93
CA ASP A 292 -60.19 -19.51 5.68
C ASP A 292 -61.19 -18.52 5.06
N ASP A 293 -62.47 -18.88 5.12
CA ASP A 293 -63.65 -18.15 4.63
C ASP A 293 -64.03 -18.31 3.14
N THR A 294 -64.27 -19.55 2.71
CA THR A 294 -65.40 -19.78 1.79
C THR A 294 -66.02 -21.15 2.02
N SER A 295 -66.76 -21.24 3.12
CA SER A 295 -67.83 -22.23 3.22
C SER A 295 -69.03 -21.72 2.41
N SER A 296 -69.64 -22.65 1.67
CA SER A 296 -70.97 -22.56 1.04
C SER A 296 -71.06 -21.96 -0.38
N SER A 297 -71.11 -22.85 -1.37
CA SER A 297 -72.35 -23.07 -2.16
C SER A 297 -72.07 -24.06 -3.30
N ALA A 298 -72.78 -25.18 -3.26
CA ALA A 298 -72.82 -26.19 -4.31
C ALA A 298 -73.38 -25.64 -5.63
N GLY A 299 -72.89 -26.18 -6.74
CA GLY A 299 -73.38 -25.90 -8.10
C GLY A 299 -72.62 -26.73 -9.13
N GLU A 300 -73.16 -27.91 -9.42
CA GLU A 300 -72.67 -28.97 -10.31
C GLU A 300 -72.97 -28.68 -11.81
N VAL A 301 -72.49 -29.59 -12.69
CA VAL A 301 -72.74 -29.84 -14.14
C VAL A 301 -71.84 -29.15 -15.22
N PRO A 302 -71.59 -29.77 -16.40
CA PRO A 302 -70.23 -30.21 -16.80
C PRO A 302 -69.84 -29.91 -18.28
N ALA A 303 -68.65 -30.38 -18.65
CA ALA A 303 -68.22 -30.89 -19.97
C ALA A 303 -68.20 -29.95 -21.19
N ALA A 304 -66.99 -29.72 -21.74
CA ALA A 304 -66.75 -29.77 -23.18
C ALA A 304 -65.27 -30.08 -23.47
N GLU A 305 -65.07 -31.11 -24.29
CA GLU A 305 -63.84 -31.50 -24.97
C GLU A 305 -63.34 -30.39 -25.90
N GLY A 306 -62.02 -30.32 -26.09
CA GLY A 306 -61.38 -29.40 -27.03
C GLY A 306 -59.91 -29.75 -27.25
N THR A 307 -59.70 -30.75 -28.09
CA THR A 307 -58.49 -31.07 -28.86
C THR A 307 -57.83 -29.82 -29.46
N ASP A 308 -56.51 -29.77 -29.58
CA ASP A 308 -55.77 -29.70 -30.87
C ASP A 308 -54.28 -29.37 -30.64
N SER A 309 -53.51 -29.58 -31.69
CA SER A 309 -52.15 -30.04 -31.84
C SER A 309 -51.17 -28.97 -32.35
N GLY A 310 -49.89 -29.34 -32.48
CA GLY A 310 -48.82 -28.56 -33.17
C GLY A 310 -47.61 -28.36 -32.24
N GLU A 311 -46.56 -29.18 -32.22
CA GLU A 311 -45.70 -29.70 -33.29
C GLU A 311 -44.85 -28.62 -34.01
N GLN A 312 -43.53 -28.82 -33.91
CA GLN A 312 -42.45 -28.51 -34.87
C GLN A 312 -41.49 -27.31 -34.67
N ASN A 313 -40.23 -27.68 -34.95
CA ASN A 313 -39.04 -26.93 -35.36
C ASN A 313 -38.23 -26.19 -34.29
N GLY A 314 -36.92 -26.38 -34.15
CA GLY A 314 -35.92 -26.90 -35.09
C GLY A 314 -35.04 -25.76 -35.62
N GLY A 315 -33.73 -25.82 -35.36
CA GLY A 315 -32.73 -24.88 -35.90
C GLY A 315 -31.65 -24.55 -34.86
N SER A 316 -30.57 -25.31 -34.77
CA SER A 316 -29.39 -25.37 -35.64
C SER A 316 -28.34 -24.31 -35.33
N ALA A 317 -27.13 -24.83 -35.09
CA ALA A 317 -25.89 -24.15 -34.82
C ALA A 317 -25.38 -23.30 -35.99
N ALA A 318 -24.62 -22.25 -35.68
CA ALA A 318 -23.64 -21.67 -36.59
C ALA A 318 -22.38 -21.29 -35.80
N ARG A 319 -21.38 -22.14 -35.98
CA ARG A 319 -19.96 -21.98 -35.68
C ARG A 319 -19.35 -21.05 -36.74
N LEU A 320 -18.68 -19.99 -36.32
CA LEU A 320 -17.86 -19.14 -37.21
C LEU A 320 -16.44 -19.09 -36.67
N GLU A 321 -15.60 -19.92 -37.27
CA GLU A 321 -14.15 -19.78 -37.27
C GLU A 321 -13.77 -18.73 -38.32
N ALA A 322 -12.91 -17.78 -37.96
CA ALA A 322 -12.20 -16.95 -38.91
C ALA A 322 -10.71 -16.94 -38.54
N HIS A 323 -9.97 -17.79 -39.24
CA HIS A 323 -8.54 -17.67 -39.46
C HIS A 323 -8.24 -16.39 -40.25
N ILE A 324 -7.37 -15.52 -39.75
CA ILE A 324 -6.55 -14.65 -40.61
C ILE A 324 -5.11 -14.67 -40.09
N SER A 325 -4.27 -15.24 -40.94
CA SER A 325 -2.81 -15.30 -40.88
C SER A 325 -2.22 -14.09 -41.63
N VAL A 326 -0.90 -13.93 -41.49
CA VAL A 326 0.07 -13.20 -42.34
C VAL A 326 0.64 -11.91 -41.72
N SER A 327 1.80 -12.09 -41.06
CA SER A 327 2.93 -11.15 -41.02
C SER A 327 3.54 -10.96 -42.42
N PRO A 328 4.29 -9.88 -42.65
CA PRO A 328 5.74 -10.10 -42.77
C PRO A 328 6.65 -9.04 -42.13
N GLU A 329 7.90 -9.48 -42.07
CA GLU A 329 9.13 -9.01 -41.45
C GLU A 329 9.68 -7.61 -41.82
N PRO A 330 10.75 -7.16 -41.11
CA PRO A 330 11.19 -5.77 -41.03
C PRO A 330 12.26 -5.38 -42.06
N SER A 331 12.30 -4.08 -42.38
CA SER A 331 13.39 -3.48 -43.13
C SER A 331 14.41 -2.84 -42.19
N GLN A 332 15.65 -3.29 -42.33
CA GLN A 332 16.86 -2.75 -41.74
C GLN A 332 17.17 -1.34 -42.30
N ALA A 333 17.67 -0.45 -41.44
CA ALA A 333 18.47 0.69 -41.87
C ALA A 333 19.58 0.94 -40.85
N SER A 334 20.79 0.58 -41.23
CA SER A 334 22.04 0.92 -40.57
C SER A 334 22.42 2.36 -40.92
N ILE A 335 22.72 3.20 -39.93
CA ILE A 335 23.57 4.38 -40.14
C ILE A 335 24.64 4.40 -39.05
N SER A 336 25.88 4.32 -39.54
CA SER A 336 27.14 4.51 -38.87
C SER A 336 27.51 6.00 -38.90
N SER A 337 27.95 6.58 -37.78
CA SER A 337 29.09 7.52 -37.77
C SER A 337 29.56 7.87 -36.36
N ARG A 338 30.72 7.31 -36.04
CA ARG A 338 31.84 7.77 -35.21
C ARG A 338 32.07 9.30 -35.18
N ALA A 339 32.35 9.86 -34.01
CA ALA A 339 33.47 10.81 -33.77
C ALA A 339 33.71 11.04 -32.26
N GLN A 340 34.99 11.00 -31.90
CA GLN A 340 35.58 11.29 -30.59
C GLN A 340 35.79 12.81 -30.44
N SER A 341 35.76 13.32 -29.21
CA SER A 341 36.68 14.39 -28.81
C SER A 341 36.94 14.37 -27.31
N VAL A 342 38.21 14.16 -27.00
CA VAL A 342 38.94 14.41 -25.75
C VAL A 342 39.05 15.93 -25.53
N LEU A 343 38.98 16.41 -24.29
CA LEU A 343 39.93 17.41 -23.76
C LEU A 343 39.81 17.59 -22.24
N ASP A 344 40.97 17.84 -21.66
CA ASP A 344 41.37 17.93 -20.26
C ASP A 344 40.80 19.12 -19.48
N GLY A 345 40.81 18.98 -18.14
CA GLY A 345 41.71 19.83 -17.35
C GLY A 345 41.12 20.69 -16.22
N ARG A 346 41.72 20.51 -15.02
CA ARG A 346 41.92 21.47 -13.89
C ARG A 346 40.65 21.95 -13.17
N GLY A 347 40.53 21.90 -11.85
CA GLY A 347 41.49 22.18 -10.78
C GLY A 347 41.23 23.59 -10.21
N VAL A 348 41.37 23.73 -8.88
CA VAL A 348 41.40 24.97 -8.05
C VAL A 348 40.15 25.24 -7.18
N ASP A 349 40.31 24.88 -5.90
CA ASP A 349 40.35 25.72 -4.68
C ASP A 349 39.28 26.77 -4.28
N GLU A 350 38.97 26.66 -2.98
CA GLU A 350 38.85 27.69 -1.92
C GLU A 350 37.71 28.72 -1.83
N ARG A 351 37.32 28.88 -0.54
CA ARG A 351 36.72 30.02 0.17
C ARG A 351 35.24 30.32 -0.14
N ALA A 352 34.31 30.07 0.78
CA ALA A 352 34.11 30.71 2.09
C ALA A 352 33.96 32.22 1.96
N ASP A 353 32.71 32.69 1.95
CA ASP A 353 32.39 33.99 2.53
C ASP A 353 30.97 34.01 3.11
N ASP A 354 30.96 34.72 4.23
CA ASP A 354 29.99 34.90 5.28
C ASP A 354 29.03 36.02 4.88
N VAL A 355 27.71 35.80 4.90
CA VAL A 355 26.74 36.92 4.84
C VAL A 355 25.59 36.66 5.80
N HIS A 356 25.72 37.26 6.99
CA HIS A 356 24.62 37.62 7.85
C HIS A 356 23.78 38.73 7.19
N GLN A 357 22.50 38.48 6.94
CA GLN A 357 21.51 39.55 6.84
C GLN A 357 20.26 39.19 7.64
N LYS A 358 19.90 40.16 8.48
CA LYS A 358 18.78 40.25 9.42
C LYS A 358 17.89 41.39 8.89
N LEU A 359 16.65 41.46 9.40
CA LEU A 359 15.63 42.52 9.20
C LEU A 359 14.78 42.31 7.93
N ASP A 360 13.49 42.58 7.88
CA ASP A 360 12.47 42.87 8.90
C ASP A 360 11.08 42.68 8.26
N ALA A 361 10.07 42.68 9.11
CA ALA A 361 8.67 42.44 8.83
C ALA A 361 7.92 43.58 8.09
N ASP A 362 6.64 43.26 7.82
CA ASP A 362 5.48 44.12 7.62
C ASP A 362 5.13 44.60 6.19
N ALA A 363 4.03 44.03 5.67
CA ALA A 363 3.01 44.79 4.96
C ALA A 363 1.63 44.11 5.08
N ILE A 364 0.65 44.91 5.48
CA ILE A 364 -0.75 44.62 5.75
C ILE A 364 -1.61 45.02 4.52
N ILE A 365 -2.85 44.49 4.46
CA ILE A 365 -4.05 44.96 3.72
C ILE A 365 -4.04 44.61 2.21
N THR A 366 -5.03 44.00 1.55
CA THR A 366 -6.49 44.22 1.56
C THR A 366 -7.19 43.09 0.77
N SER A 367 -8.31 42.57 1.27
CA SER A 367 -9.24 41.73 0.50
C SER A 367 -10.33 42.57 -0.15
N PRO A 368 -10.93 42.08 -1.26
CA PRO A 368 -12.35 42.32 -1.50
C PRO A 368 -13.16 41.02 -1.66
N VAL A 369 -14.37 41.14 -1.14
CA VAL A 369 -15.51 40.23 -1.08
C VAL A 369 -16.17 40.07 -2.46
N ARG A 370 -16.68 38.87 -2.83
CA ARG A 370 -18.09 38.50 -3.23
C ARG A 370 -18.17 37.15 -4.00
N PRO A 371 -19.36 36.59 -4.35
CA PRO A 371 -19.94 35.42 -3.66
C PRO A 371 -20.19 34.20 -4.57
N GLY A 372 -20.57 33.07 -3.95
CA GLY A 372 -21.55 32.16 -4.56
C GLY A 372 -21.10 30.73 -4.86
N ASN A 373 -21.72 29.81 -4.12
CA ASN A 373 -22.30 28.54 -4.57
C ASN A 373 -21.54 27.21 -4.52
N GLN A 374 -22.34 26.25 -4.00
CA GLN A 374 -22.40 24.81 -4.21
C GLN A 374 -21.53 23.92 -3.31
N VAL A 375 -22.21 23.42 -2.28
CA VAL A 375 -21.87 22.32 -1.38
C VAL A 375 -21.65 21.04 -2.18
N SER A 376 -20.52 20.35 -1.98
CA SER A 376 -20.35 18.97 -2.43
C SER A 376 -19.81 18.10 -1.30
N ALA A 377 -20.59 17.07 -0.97
CA ALA A 377 -20.33 16.10 0.07
C ALA A 377 -19.31 15.05 -0.40
N VAL A 378 -18.02 15.22 -0.08
CA VAL A 378 -16.99 14.19 -0.37
C VAL A 378 -16.03 13.91 0.82
N THR A 379 -16.08 14.68 1.91
CA THR A 379 -15.01 14.66 2.93
C THR A 379 -15.10 13.52 3.97
N SER A 380 -16.06 12.59 3.87
CA SER A 380 -16.21 11.50 4.86
C SER A 380 -15.41 10.22 4.56
N ARG A 381 -14.74 10.09 3.40
CA ARG A 381 -14.15 8.79 2.97
C ARG A 381 -12.73 8.49 3.45
N SER A 382 -11.93 9.49 3.83
CA SER A 382 -10.52 9.30 4.27
C SER A 382 -10.37 8.83 5.73
N LEU A 383 -11.30 9.25 6.60
CA LEU A 383 -11.34 8.82 8.01
C LEU A 383 -11.79 7.35 8.18
N LEU A 384 -12.57 6.82 7.23
CA LEU A 384 -13.05 5.44 7.26
C LEU A 384 -11.92 4.42 7.05
N LEU A 385 -10.90 4.73 6.24
CA LEU A 385 -9.76 3.82 6.02
C LEU A 385 -8.85 3.72 7.25
N ARG A 386 -8.66 4.83 7.99
CA ARG A 386 -7.92 4.84 9.26
C ARG A 386 -8.69 4.17 10.41
N LYS A 387 -10.02 4.32 10.45
CA LYS A 387 -10.87 3.62 11.43
C LYS A 387 -10.96 2.12 11.17
N ARG A 388 -10.93 1.66 9.91
CA ARG A 388 -10.97 0.22 9.57
C ARG A 388 -9.66 -0.50 9.96
N ILE A 389 -8.51 0.15 9.83
CA ILE A 389 -7.21 -0.39 10.29
C ILE A 389 -7.15 -0.48 11.83
N LYS A 390 -7.74 0.49 12.55
CA LYS A 390 -7.78 0.46 14.02
C LYS A 390 -8.82 -0.53 14.57
N SER A 391 -10.00 -0.62 13.95
CA SER A 391 -11.10 -1.49 14.38
C SER A 391 -10.84 -3.00 14.17
N VAL A 392 -10.00 -3.38 13.22
CA VAL A 392 -9.58 -4.79 13.02
C VAL A 392 -8.61 -5.23 14.13
N PHE A 393 -7.86 -4.31 14.73
CA PHE A 393 -6.94 -4.60 15.84
C PHE A 393 -7.64 -4.81 17.19
N ASP A 394 -8.82 -4.23 17.40
CA ASP A 394 -9.54 -4.28 18.68
C ASP A 394 -10.51 -5.48 18.82
N ARG A 395 -10.69 -6.31 17.77
CA ARG A 395 -11.65 -7.44 17.75
C ARG A 395 -11.02 -8.84 17.70
N VAL A 396 -9.76 -8.99 18.12
CA VAL A 396 -9.20 -10.34 18.32
C VAL A 396 -9.63 -10.86 19.70
N PRO A 397 -10.38 -11.98 19.79
CA PRO A 397 -10.74 -12.58 21.07
C PRO A 397 -9.47 -13.04 21.79
N SER A 398 -9.30 -12.61 23.04
CA SER A 398 -8.20 -13.05 23.89
C SER A 398 -8.31 -14.56 24.17
N THR A 399 -7.47 -15.36 23.55
CA THR A 399 -7.22 -16.75 23.97
C THR A 399 -6.28 -16.79 25.18
N PRO A 400 -6.34 -17.83 26.03
CA PRO A 400 -5.87 -17.75 27.42
C PRO A 400 -4.35 -17.72 27.54
N ARG A 401 -3.89 -16.80 28.41
CA ARG A 401 -2.50 -16.62 28.80
C ARG A 401 -1.94 -17.82 29.56
N ARG A 402 -1.11 -18.63 28.90
CA ARG A 402 0.05 -19.26 29.54
C ARG A 402 1.21 -19.24 28.53
N THR A 403 2.37 -18.76 28.98
CA THR A 403 3.65 -18.71 28.23
C THR A 403 3.96 -17.43 27.43
N VAL A 404 3.84 -16.23 28.02
CA VAL A 404 4.57 -15.03 27.55
C VAL A 404 5.13 -14.25 28.74
N GLY A 405 6.10 -14.88 29.41
CA GLY A 405 6.79 -14.33 30.57
C GLY A 405 8.28 -14.13 30.32
N LEU A 406 8.72 -13.75 29.11
CA LEU A 406 10.18 -13.58 28.86
C LEU A 406 10.59 -12.51 27.84
N ILE A 407 9.67 -11.88 27.10
CA ILE A 407 10.05 -10.91 26.04
C ILE A 407 9.93 -9.44 26.47
N ARG A 408 9.30 -9.13 27.62
CA ARG A 408 9.07 -7.75 28.05
C ARG A 408 10.22 -7.09 28.83
N LYS A 409 11.28 -7.82 29.19
CA LYS A 409 12.43 -7.30 29.97
C LYS A 409 13.62 -6.81 29.11
N SER A 410 13.54 -6.92 27.78
CA SER A 410 14.64 -6.55 26.87
C SER A 410 14.64 -5.08 26.42
N TRP A 411 13.59 -4.30 26.70
CA TRP A 411 13.46 -2.93 26.14
C TRP A 411 13.81 -1.81 27.12
N THR A 412 13.97 -2.10 28.42
CA THR A 412 14.29 -1.07 29.44
C THR A 412 15.77 -1.04 29.85
N LYS A 413 16.60 -2.02 29.43
CA LYS A 413 18.05 -2.05 29.77
C LYS A 413 18.96 -1.28 28.82
N THR A 414 18.49 -0.89 27.63
CA THR A 414 19.35 -0.22 26.63
C THR A 414 19.49 1.29 26.84
N LYS A 415 18.70 1.90 27.75
CA LYS A 415 18.82 3.33 28.10
C LYS A 415 19.78 3.62 29.25
N ALA A 416 20.29 2.61 29.97
CA ALA A 416 21.15 2.80 31.14
C ALA A 416 22.64 2.45 30.90
N TRP A 417 23.02 2.08 29.67
CA TRP A 417 24.40 1.67 29.36
C TRP A 417 25.23 2.75 28.65
N ALA A 418 24.63 3.89 28.29
CA ALA A 418 25.26 4.92 27.45
C ALA A 418 25.85 6.14 28.22
N THR A 419 25.95 6.10 29.55
CA THR A 419 26.43 7.26 30.34
C THR A 419 27.59 6.99 31.30
N SER A 420 28.26 5.83 31.20
CA SER A 420 29.40 5.51 32.06
C SER A 420 30.54 4.89 31.28
N ARG A 421 31.34 5.71 30.56
CA ARG A 421 32.78 5.51 30.28
C ARG A 421 33.34 6.64 29.41
N LEU A 422 33.66 7.76 30.06
CA LEU A 422 34.75 8.62 29.64
C LEU A 422 35.59 8.87 30.90
N ARG A 423 36.64 8.07 31.09
CA ARG A 423 37.82 8.45 31.86
C ARG A 423 39.01 8.39 30.89
N PRO A 424 39.87 9.42 30.84
CA PRO A 424 41.10 9.34 30.08
C PRO A 424 42.09 8.43 30.83
N THR A 425 42.70 7.48 30.13
CA THR A 425 43.92 6.81 30.59
C THR A 425 45.11 7.70 30.26
N GLU A 426 45.86 8.11 31.29
CA GLU A 426 47.16 8.76 31.14
C GLU A 426 48.19 7.81 30.51
N PRO A 427 49.16 8.32 29.73
CA PRO A 427 50.27 7.53 29.22
C PRO A 427 51.33 7.33 30.31
N VAL A 428 51.68 6.06 30.55
CA VAL A 428 52.86 5.67 31.31
C VAL A 428 54.10 5.93 30.43
N LEU A 429 54.93 6.87 30.87
CA LEU A 429 56.29 7.06 30.38
C LEU A 429 57.17 5.93 30.91
N SER A 430 57.64 5.06 30.02
CA SER A 430 58.77 4.16 30.29
C SER A 430 60.06 4.89 29.93
N SER A 431 60.86 5.21 30.95
CA SER A 431 62.25 5.63 30.81
C SER A 431 63.16 4.40 30.78
N GLU A 432 63.82 4.15 29.65
CA GLU A 432 65.13 3.49 29.59
C GLU A 432 66.13 4.55 29.07
N GLY A 433 67.21 4.76 29.82
CA GLY A 433 68.27 5.73 29.52
C GLY A 433 68.68 6.56 30.72
#